data_AF-A0A0L6JWB8-F1
#
_entry.id   AF-A0A0L6JWB8-F1
#
_cell.length_a   1.000
_cell.length_b   1.000
_cell.length_c   1.000
_cell.angle_alpha   90.00
_cell.angle_beta   90.00
_cell.angle_gamma   90.00
#
_symmetry.space_group_name_H-M   'P 1'
#
loop_
_entity.id
_entity.type
_entity.pdbx_description
1 polymer ?
#
loop_
_entity_poly.entity_id
_entity_poly.type
_entity_poly.pdbx_seq_one_letter_code
_entity_poly.pdbx_strand_id
1 'polypeptide(L)'
;MSNQRFEKERIYTEKNYKYIEDSLKNIEMLIDNRDKKEVIQSKYKQMKEWLKIEYNKILKYKNNDGYISQWYDPLISDIYVQSFSIANVNSPVDKIKLAIYDALDYFSYWNNMLIGYKNERI
;
A
#
# COMPACT_ATOMS: atom_id res chain seq x y z
N MET A 1 16.50 -18.45 -17.36
CA MET A 1 16.18 -18.37 -15.91
C MET A 1 15.70 -17.00 -15.44
N SER A 2 16.01 -15.87 -16.12
CA SER A 2 15.55 -14.52 -15.72
C SER A 2 14.03 -14.29 -15.85
N ASN A 3 13.39 -14.73 -16.94
CA ASN A 3 11.98 -14.43 -17.20
C ASN A 3 11.00 -14.98 -16.15
N GLN A 4 11.24 -16.18 -15.60
CA GLN A 4 10.38 -16.76 -14.57
C GLN A 4 10.45 -16.00 -13.23
N ARG A 5 11.62 -15.41 -12.91
CA ARG A 5 11.78 -14.60 -11.72
C ARG A 5 11.03 -13.28 -11.85
N PHE A 6 11.23 -12.57 -12.96
CA PHE A 6 10.54 -11.31 -13.23
C PHE A 6 9.02 -11.48 -13.26
N GLU A 7 8.51 -12.55 -13.87
CA GLU A 7 7.07 -12.82 -13.92
C GLU A 7 6.48 -13.10 -12.53
N LYS A 8 7.20 -13.86 -11.68
CA LYS A 8 6.79 -14.07 -10.28
C LYS A 8 6.76 -12.77 -9.49
N GLU A 9 7.77 -11.91 -9.67
CA GLU A 9 7.83 -10.59 -9.02
C GLU A 9 6.69 -9.69 -9.50
N ARG A 10 6.38 -9.69 -10.81
CA ARG A 10 5.24 -8.95 -11.38
C ARG A 10 3.91 -9.39 -10.76
N ILE A 11 3.62 -10.70 -10.78
CA ILE A 11 2.38 -11.27 -10.21
C ILE A 11 2.27 -10.93 -8.71
N TYR A 12 3.39 -11.03 -7.98
CA TYR A 12 3.44 -10.65 -6.56
C TYR A 12 3.08 -9.18 -6.36
N THR A 13 3.75 -8.28 -7.09
CA THR A 13 3.50 -6.84 -7.04
C THR A 13 2.03 -6.51 -7.35
N GLU A 14 1.49 -7.03 -8.45
CA GLU A 14 0.11 -6.74 -8.86
C GLU A 14 -0.94 -7.24 -7.87
N LYS A 15 -0.74 -8.45 -7.33
CA LYS A 15 -1.64 -9.00 -6.31
C LYS A 15 -1.66 -8.13 -5.05
N ASN A 16 -0.50 -7.62 -4.65
CA ASN A 16 -0.40 -6.79 -3.45
C ASN A 16 -0.88 -5.37 -3.66
N TYR A 17 -0.69 -4.79 -4.85
CA TYR A 17 -1.32 -3.51 -5.23
C TYR A 17 -2.84 -3.58 -5.05
N LYS A 18 -3.48 -4.64 -5.57
CA LYS A 18 -4.92 -4.84 -5.40
C LYS A 18 -5.32 -4.98 -3.93
N TYR A 19 -4.55 -5.74 -3.14
CA TYR A 19 -4.82 -5.86 -1.71
C TYR A 19 -4.75 -4.51 -0.98
N ILE A 20 -3.77 -3.67 -1.32
CA ILE A 20 -3.61 -2.33 -0.73
C ILE A 20 -4.82 -1.47 -1.10
N GLU A 21 -5.19 -1.44 -2.38
CA GLU A 21 -6.35 -0.70 -2.88
C GLU A 21 -7.63 -1.08 -2.13
N ASP A 22 -7.94 -2.38 -2.12
CA ASP A 22 -9.15 -2.92 -1.51
C ASP A 22 -9.18 -2.60 0.00
N SER A 23 -8.03 -2.66 0.66
CA SER A 23 -7.91 -2.38 2.11
C SER A 23 -8.06 -0.90 2.44
N LEU A 24 -7.44 -0.01 1.66
CA LEU A 24 -7.55 1.44 1.86
C LEU A 24 -8.98 1.92 1.59
N LYS A 25 -9.58 1.50 0.48
CA LYS A 25 -10.98 1.83 0.14
C LYS A 25 -11.97 1.27 1.14
N ASN A 26 -11.71 0.09 1.71
CA ASN A 26 -12.54 -0.45 2.78
C ASN A 26 -12.51 0.48 4.01
N ILE A 27 -11.33 0.92 4.44
CA ILE A 27 -11.20 1.81 5.60
C ILE A 27 -11.85 3.18 5.32
N GLU A 28 -11.62 3.75 4.14
CA GLU A 28 -12.29 4.98 3.68
C GLU A 28 -13.82 4.85 3.77
N MET A 29 -14.38 3.77 3.23
CA MET A 29 -15.81 3.51 3.28
C MET A 29 -16.35 3.41 4.71
N LEU A 30 -15.62 2.74 5.62
CA LEU A 30 -16.02 2.67 7.03
C LEU A 30 -16.03 4.06 7.68
N ILE A 31 -15.06 4.91 7.34
CA ILE A 31 -14.98 6.28 7.84
C ILE A 31 -16.16 7.11 7.32
N ASP A 32 -16.45 7.05 6.02
CA ASP A 32 -17.51 7.85 5.40
C ASP A 32 -18.91 7.39 5.83
N ASN A 33 -19.09 6.09 6.11
CA ASN A 33 -20.30 5.55 6.74
C ASN A 33 -20.43 5.89 8.23
N ARG A 34 -19.42 6.53 8.83
CA ARG A 34 -19.36 6.83 10.27
C ARG A 34 -19.51 5.58 11.14
N ASP A 35 -18.89 4.49 10.71
CA ASP A 35 -18.85 3.26 11.49
C ASP A 35 -18.20 3.47 12.86
N LYS A 36 -18.43 2.51 13.76
CA LYS A 36 -17.87 2.55 15.12
C LYS A 36 -16.36 2.74 15.09
N LYS A 37 -15.86 3.66 15.91
CA LYS A 37 -14.44 4.00 16.03
C LYS A 37 -13.56 2.76 16.18
N GLU A 38 -13.98 1.80 17.00
CA GLU A 38 -13.25 0.57 17.26
C GLU A 38 -13.09 -0.31 16.01
N VAL A 39 -14.10 -0.30 15.13
CA VAL A 39 -14.06 -1.04 13.85
C VAL A 39 -13.05 -0.38 12.90
N ILE A 40 -13.11 0.94 12.76
CA ILE A 40 -12.16 1.70 11.93
C ILE A 40 -10.73 1.52 12.43
N GLN A 41 -10.51 1.67 13.75
CA GLN A 41 -9.19 1.49 14.36
C GLN A 41 -8.67 0.06 14.22
N SER A 42 -9.55 -0.95 14.32
CA SER A 42 -9.19 -2.35 14.09
C SER A 42 -8.72 -2.59 12.66
N LYS A 43 -9.45 -2.08 11.66
CA LYS A 43 -9.05 -2.20 10.25
C LYS A 43 -7.79 -1.41 9.93
N TYR A 44 -7.67 -0.20 10.45
CA TYR A 44 -6.45 0.61 10.32
C TYR A 44 -5.23 -0.09 10.95
N LYS A 45 -5.39 -0.72 12.12
CA LYS A 45 -4.34 -1.53 12.76
C LYS A 45 -3.91 -2.70 11.89
N GLN A 46 -4.87 -3.48 11.38
CA GLN A 46 -4.60 -4.63 10.50
C GLN A 46 -3.78 -4.19 9.27
N MET A 47 -4.18 -3.09 8.64
CA MET A 47 -3.47 -2.56 7.48
C MET A 47 -2.06 -2.05 7.85
N LYS A 48 -1.91 -1.33 8.96
CA LYS A 48 -0.62 -0.82 9.43
C LYS A 48 0.36 -1.93 9.77
N GLU A 49 -0.11 -3.01 10.39
CA GLU A 49 0.69 -4.19 10.70
C GLU A 49 1.11 -4.94 9.44
N TRP A 50 0.19 -5.09 8.48
CA TRP A 50 0.50 -5.72 7.19
C TRP A 50 1.56 -4.92 6.41
N LEU A 51 1.39 -3.60 6.29
CA LEU A 51 2.35 -2.71 5.64
C LEU A 51 3.73 -2.76 6.30
N LYS A 52 3.78 -2.80 7.65
CA LYS A 52 5.04 -2.98 8.38
C LYS A 52 5.75 -4.28 8.00
N ILE A 53 4.99 -5.38 7.90
CA ILE A 53 5.54 -6.69 7.52
C ILE A 53 6.10 -6.63 6.10
N GLU A 54 5.35 -6.04 5.16
CA GLU A 54 5.78 -5.89 3.78
C GLU A 54 7.02 -4.99 3.64
N TYR A 55 7.02 -3.84 4.29
CA TYR A 55 8.17 -2.93 4.32
C TYR A 55 9.44 -3.64 4.82
N ASN A 56 9.33 -4.40 5.91
CA ASN A 56 10.44 -5.18 6.46
C ASN A 56 10.90 -6.32 5.53
N LYS A 57 10.00 -6.91 4.73
CA LYS A 57 10.40 -7.89 3.71
C LYS A 57 11.18 -7.19 2.61
N ILE A 58 10.67 -6.09 2.08
CA ILE A 58 11.26 -5.35 0.96
C ILE A 58 12.66 -4.83 1.31
N LEU A 59 12.88 -4.33 2.53
CA LEU A 59 14.20 -3.90 2.99
C LEU A 59 15.28 -4.99 2.90
N LYS A 60 14.89 -6.27 2.97
CA LYS A 60 15.82 -7.41 2.81
C LYS A 60 16.19 -7.68 1.35
N TYR A 61 15.44 -7.12 0.40
CA TYR A 61 15.61 -7.29 -1.04
C TYR A 61 16.17 -6.05 -1.75
N LYS A 62 16.63 -5.03 -1.00
CA LYS A 62 17.02 -3.67 -1.43
C LYS A 62 18.04 -3.55 -2.59
N ASN A 63 18.63 -4.65 -3.05
CA ASN A 63 19.64 -4.69 -4.11
C ASN A 63 19.15 -5.40 -5.40
N ASN A 64 17.84 -5.47 -5.65
CA ASN A 64 17.28 -6.15 -6.83
C ASN A 64 16.61 -5.15 -7.78
N ASP A 65 17.02 -5.08 -9.06
CA ASP A 65 16.42 -4.21 -10.09
C ASP A 65 15.10 -4.76 -10.68
N GLY A 66 14.25 -5.34 -9.83
CA GLY A 66 13.03 -6.06 -10.20
C GLY A 66 11.72 -5.26 -10.09
N TYR A 67 10.59 -5.89 -10.43
CA TYR A 67 9.24 -5.28 -10.28
C TYR A 67 8.96 -4.84 -8.84
N ILE A 68 9.51 -5.58 -7.87
CA ILE A 68 9.37 -5.24 -6.46
C ILE A 68 10.07 -3.91 -6.18
N SER A 69 11.32 -3.72 -6.62
CA SER A 69 12.09 -2.50 -6.34
C SER A 69 11.57 -1.27 -7.08
N GLN A 70 11.17 -1.44 -8.35
CA GLN A 70 10.72 -0.31 -9.16
C GLN A 70 9.33 0.20 -8.79
N TRP A 71 8.41 -0.69 -8.40
CA TRP A 71 7.00 -0.34 -8.25
C TRP A 71 6.45 -0.61 -6.86
N TYR A 72 6.85 -1.72 -6.22
CA TYR A 72 6.25 -2.13 -4.96
C TYR A 72 6.93 -1.52 -3.73
N ASP A 73 8.25 -1.44 -3.72
CA ASP A 73 9.05 -0.81 -2.67
C ASP A 73 8.67 0.66 -2.47
N PRO A 74 8.67 1.52 -3.49
CA PRO A 74 8.33 2.92 -3.28
C PRO A 74 6.87 3.09 -2.82
N LEU A 75 5.92 2.33 -3.37
CA LEU A 75 4.53 2.34 -2.91
C LEU A 75 4.42 2.02 -1.40
N ILE A 76 5.03 0.92 -0.98
CA ILE A 76 4.97 0.47 0.42
C ILE A 76 5.68 1.45 1.33
N SER A 77 6.84 1.97 0.91
CA SER A 77 7.61 2.96 1.64
C SER A 77 6.81 4.25 1.84
N ASP A 78 6.20 4.80 0.79
CA ASP A 78 5.42 6.03 0.90
C ASP A 78 4.20 5.86 1.81
N ILE A 79 3.41 4.80 1.61
CA ILE A 79 2.23 4.57 2.47
C ILE A 79 2.64 4.31 3.92
N TYR A 80 3.61 3.42 4.16
CA TYR A 80 3.95 3.02 5.53
C TYR A 80 4.72 4.09 6.30
N VAL A 81 5.70 4.72 5.65
CA VAL A 81 6.61 5.68 6.28
C VAL A 81 6.02 7.09 6.28
N GLN A 82 5.34 7.52 5.21
CA GLN A 82 4.74 8.85 5.14
C GLN A 82 3.33 8.83 5.70
N SER A 83 2.38 8.20 5.00
CA SER A 83 0.95 8.33 5.31
C SER A 83 0.59 7.76 6.66
N PHE A 84 1.07 6.56 6.97
CA PHE A 84 0.74 5.88 8.22
C PHE A 84 1.54 6.41 9.41
N SER A 85 2.51 7.32 9.21
CA SER A 85 3.12 8.09 10.30
C SER A 85 2.20 9.20 10.83
N ILE A 86 1.26 9.68 9.99
CA ILE A 86 0.31 10.74 10.35
C ILE A 86 -0.55 10.31 11.54
N ALA A 87 -0.99 9.05 11.61
CA ALA A 87 -1.90 8.56 12.65
C ALA A 87 -1.39 7.31 13.37
N ASN A 88 -1.59 7.31 14.70
CA ASN A 88 -1.46 6.10 15.53
C ASN A 88 -2.77 5.31 15.50
N VAL A 89 -2.71 4.02 15.84
CA VAL A 89 -3.91 3.16 15.86
C VAL A 89 -5.03 3.73 16.74
N ASN A 90 -4.67 4.30 17.89
CA ASN A 90 -5.63 4.85 18.84
C ASN A 90 -5.98 6.33 18.57
N SER A 91 -5.51 6.90 17.45
CA SER A 91 -5.81 8.29 17.09
C SER A 91 -7.31 8.51 16.85
N PRO A 92 -7.79 9.78 16.95
CA PRO A 92 -9.13 10.14 16.51
C PRO A 92 -9.39 9.74 15.05
N VAL A 93 -10.65 9.44 14.72
CA VAL A 93 -11.04 8.98 13.38
C VAL A 93 -10.65 10.01 12.31
N ASP A 94 -10.80 11.32 12.58
CA ASP A 94 -10.39 12.37 11.64
C ASP A 94 -8.90 12.32 11.28
N LYS A 95 -8.04 11.96 12.25
CA LYS A 95 -6.61 11.83 12.01
C LYS A 95 -6.29 10.56 11.21
N ILE A 96 -7.02 9.47 11.46
CA ILE A 96 -6.93 8.24 10.64
C ILE A 96 -7.42 8.53 9.22
N LYS A 97 -8.48 9.33 9.06
CA LYS A 97 -9.00 9.76 7.75
C LYS A 97 -7.93 10.47 6.93
N LEU A 98 -7.21 11.42 7.52
CA LEU A 98 -6.08 12.09 6.85
C LEU A 98 -5.01 11.10 6.40
N ALA A 99 -4.63 10.15 7.26
CA ALA A 99 -3.64 9.12 6.91
C ALA A 99 -4.10 8.20 5.76
N ILE A 100 -5.40 7.89 5.70
CA ILE A 100 -5.98 7.04 4.65
C ILE A 100 -6.08 7.79 3.31
N TYR A 101 -6.48 9.06 3.32
CA TYR A 101 -6.51 9.87 2.11
C TYR A 101 -5.12 10.12 1.53
N ASP A 102 -4.14 10.45 2.37
CA ASP A 102 -2.75 10.57 1.95
C ASP A 102 -2.23 9.24 1.35
N ALA A 103 -2.57 8.11 1.97
CA ALA A 103 -2.21 6.79 1.44
C ALA A 103 -2.87 6.46 0.09
N LEU A 104 -4.12 6.88 -0.10
CA LEU A 104 -4.85 6.72 -1.38
C LEU A 104 -4.24 7.58 -2.48
N ASP A 105 -3.76 8.78 -2.17
CA ASP A 105 -3.07 9.65 -3.13
C ASP A 105 -1.74 9.01 -3.59
N TYR A 106 -0.91 8.51 -2.66
CA TYR A 106 0.31 7.78 -3.02
C TYR A 106 0.00 6.50 -3.79
N PHE A 107 -1.03 5.75 -3.38
CA PHE A 107 -1.46 4.56 -4.12
C PHE A 107 -1.85 4.91 -5.56
N SER A 108 -2.66 5.96 -5.75
CA SER A 108 -3.08 6.43 -7.07
C SER A 108 -1.89 6.81 -7.95
N TYR A 109 -0.93 7.57 -7.40
CA TYR A 109 0.29 7.94 -8.11
C TYR A 109 1.06 6.71 -8.60
N TRP A 110 1.41 5.80 -7.70
CA TRP A 110 2.20 4.62 -8.05
C TRP A 110 1.45 3.63 -8.95
N ASN A 111 0.13 3.50 -8.79
CA ASN A 111 -0.69 2.67 -9.66
C ASN A 111 -0.75 3.23 -11.09
N ASN A 112 -0.86 4.56 -11.24
CA ASN A 112 -0.80 5.19 -12.56
C ASN A 112 0.55 4.99 -13.23
N MET A 113 1.65 5.08 -12.47
CA MET A 113 3.00 4.78 -12.96
C MET A 113 3.12 3.32 -13.42
N LEU A 114 2.60 2.36 -12.63
CA LEU A 114 2.58 0.94 -12.99
C LEU A 114 1.75 0.66 -14.24
N ILE A 115 0.59 1.31 -14.39
CA ILE A 115 -0.29 1.18 -15.57
C ILE A 115 0.39 1.77 -16.81
N GLY A 116 0.98 2.96 -16.70
CA GLY A 116 1.70 3.60 -17.81
C GLY A 116 2.78 2.68 -18.40
N TYR A 117 3.59 2.08 -17.52
CA TYR A 117 4.60 1.11 -17.93
C TYR A 117 4.03 -0.15 -18.62
N LYS A 118 2.85 -0.63 -18.22
CA LYS A 118 2.20 -1.76 -18.90
C LYS A 118 1.82 -1.41 -20.34
N ASN A 119 1.38 -0.18 -20.57
CA ASN A 119 0.94 0.27 -21.89
C ASN A 119 2.11 0.54 -22.84
N GLU A 120 3.29 0.92 -22.34
CA GLU A 120 4.50 1.13 -23.14
C GLU A 120 5.19 -0.18 -23.60
N ARG A 121 4.83 -1.31 -23.01
CA ARG A 121 5.37 -2.64 -23.35
C ARG A 121 4.50 -3.45 -24.33
N ILE A 122 3.46 -2.84 -24.91
CA ILE A 122 2.57 -3.43 -25.93
C ILE A 122 2.98 -2.95 -27.31
#